data_AF-A0A920QDJ9-F1
#
_entry.id   AF-A0A920QDJ9-F1
#
_cell.length_a   1.000
_cell.length_b   1.000
_cell.length_c   1.000
_cell.angle_alpha   90.00
_cell.angle_beta   90.00
_cell.angle_gamma   90.00
#
_symmetry.space_group_name_H-M   'P 1'
#
loop_
_entity.id
_entity.type
_entity.pdbx_description
1 polymer ?
#
loop_
_entity_poly.entity_id
_entity_poly.type
_entity_poly.pdbx_seq_one_letter_code
_entity_poly.pdbx_strand_id
1 'polypeptide(L)' 'MANSGENTNGSQFFITHAATPWLDFTDIRAGNHSVFGRWSRGWASWTNRRRDVSGTSKPKPTSS' A
#
# COMPACT_ATOMS: atom_id res chain seq x y z
N MET A 1 2.39 6.62 1.34
CA MET A 1 3.40 6.78 0.28
C MET A 1 4.54 5.84 0.60
N ALA A 2 5.07 5.12 -0.39
CA ALA A 2 6.27 4.33 -0.18
C ALA A 2 7.48 5.28 -0.10
N ASN A 3 8.43 4.96 0.77
CA ASN A 3 9.66 5.73 0.99
C ASN A 3 10.81 4.76 1.30
N SER A 4 12.04 5.28 1.30
CA SER A 4 13.28 4.59 1.69
C SER A 4 13.95 5.27 2.90
N GLY A 5 13.16 5.96 3.74
CA GLY A 5 13.62 6.82 4.83
C GLY A 5 12.91 8.18 4.86
N GLU A 6 13.15 8.96 5.91
CA GLU A 6 12.55 10.29 6.08
C GLU A 6 12.78 11.19 4.86
N ASN A 7 11.75 11.93 4.45
CA ASN A 7 11.79 12.87 3.33
C ASN A 7 12.15 12.27 1.95
N THR A 8 11.99 10.95 1.75
CA THR A 8 12.23 10.28 0.45
C THR A 8 10.94 9.90 -0.29
N ASN A 9 9.85 10.63 -0.05
CA ASN A 9 8.58 10.39 -0.76
C ASN A 9 8.76 10.66 -2.27
N GLY A 10 8.52 9.65 -3.09
CA GLY A 10 8.45 9.75 -4.55
C GLY A 10 7.01 9.60 -5.06
N SER A 11 6.83 8.97 -6.22
CA SER A 11 5.50 8.68 -6.78
C SER A 11 4.95 7.30 -6.40
N GLN A 12 5.79 6.41 -5.84
CA GLN A 12 5.36 5.06 -5.49
C GLN A 12 4.43 5.08 -4.26
N PHE A 13 3.27 4.43 -4.38
CA PHE A 13 2.31 4.30 -3.30
C PHE A 13 1.81 2.86 -3.17
N PHE A 14 1.17 2.57 -2.05
CA PHE A 14 0.51 1.30 -1.78
C PHE A 14 -0.87 1.57 -1.18
N ILE A 15 -1.74 0.56 -1.27
CA ILE A 15 -3.08 0.56 -0.67
C ILE A 15 -3.09 -0.55 0.37
N THR A 16 -3.49 -0.22 1.59
CA THR A 16 -3.62 -1.19 2.67
C THR A 16 -4.96 -1.90 2.58
N HIS A 17 -4.98 -3.18 2.96
CA HIS A 17 -6.19 -4.00 2.85
C HIS A 17 -6.89 -4.22 4.19
N ALA A 18 -6.14 -3.98 5.27
CA ALA A 18 -6.56 -4.00 6.64
C ALA A 18 -5.91 -2.80 7.34
N ALA A 19 -6.32 -2.52 8.57
CA ALA A 19 -5.65 -1.52 9.39
C ALA A 19 -4.17 -1.91 9.59
N THR A 20 -3.26 -0.98 9.31
CA THR A 20 -1.82 -1.16 9.49
C THR A 20 -1.25 -0.01 10.33
N PRO A 21 -1.47 -0.01 11.66
CA PRO A 21 -1.06 1.12 12.52
C PRO A 21 0.45 1.41 12.48
N TRP A 22 1.27 0.38 12.25
CA TRP A 22 2.73 0.49 12.18
C TRP A 22 3.27 1.22 10.93
N LEU A 23 2.39 1.68 10.03
CA LEU A 23 2.77 2.53 8.89
C LEU A 23 2.41 4.00 9.12
N ASP A 24 1.64 4.31 10.16
CA ASP A 24 1.21 5.67 10.49
C ASP A 24 2.27 6.41 11.33
N PHE A 25 2.15 7.73 11.41
CA PHE A 25 3.05 8.60 12.19
C PHE A 25 2.70 8.69 13.67
N THR A 26 1.73 7.90 14.12
CA THR A 26 1.20 7.96 15.49
C THR A 26 2.02 7.14 16.49
N ASP A 27 2.85 6.22 16.02
CA ASP A 27 3.78 5.43 16.84
C ASP A 27 5.22 5.77 16.48
N ILE A 28 6.05 6.10 17.48
CA ILE A 28 7.46 6.46 17.28
C ILE A 28 8.29 5.31 16.70
N ARG A 29 7.78 4.08 16.81
CA ARG A 29 8.42 2.85 16.33
C ARG A 29 7.99 2.48 14.90
N ALA A 30 7.08 3.24 14.29
CA ALA A 30 6.51 2.96 12.98
C ALA A 30 7.39 3.45 11.80
N GLY A 31 7.16 2.86 10.63
CA GLY A 31 7.88 3.17 9.38
C GLY A 31 7.48 4.49 8.71
N ASN A 32 6.60 5.30 9.33
CA ASN A 32 6.27 6.67 8.96
C ASN A 32 5.98 6.88 7.45
N HIS A 33 4.82 6.37 7.00
CA HIS A 33 4.37 6.50 5.61
C HIS A 33 3.21 7.48 5.46
N SER A 34 3.38 8.55 4.67
CA SER A 34 2.35 9.58 4.46
C SER A 34 1.06 9.01 3.85
N VAL A 35 -0.07 9.16 4.56
CA VAL A 35 -1.42 8.83 4.08
C VAL A 35 -2.01 10.06 3.40
N PHE A 36 -2.38 9.94 2.12
CA PHE A 36 -2.89 11.06 1.31
C PHE A 36 -4.32 10.86 0.79
N GLY A 37 -4.95 9.72 1.07
CA GLY A 37 -6.30 9.43 0.60
C GLY A 37 -6.87 8.10 1.09
N ARG A 38 -8.18 7.93 0.92
CA ARG A 38 -8.92 6.68 1.20
C ARG A 38 -9.81 6.34 0.01
N TRP A 39 -10.17 5.06 -0.12
CA TRP A 39 -11.13 4.64 -1.14
C TRP A 39 -12.49 5.28 -0.88
N SER A 40 -13.05 5.92 -1.91
CA SER A 40 -14.40 6.48 -1.87
C SER A 40 -15.44 5.51 -2.46
N ARG A 41 -15.06 4.73 -3.49
CA ARG A 41 -15.90 3.74 -4.21
C ARG A 41 -15.04 2.64 -4.82
N GLY A 42 -15.64 1.50 -5.19
CA GLY A 42 -14.96 0.43 -5.96
C GLY A 42 -14.22 -0.62 -5.12
N TRP A 43 -14.31 -0.54 -3.78
CA TRP A 43 -13.66 -1.48 -2.87
C TRP A 43 -14.10 -2.94 -3.12
N ALA A 44 -15.40 -3.18 -3.29
CA ALA A 44 -15.93 -4.51 -3.55
C ALA A 44 -15.34 -5.15 -4.82
N SER A 45 -15.31 -4.41 -5.94
CA SER A 45 -14.74 -4.90 -7.19
C SER A 45 -13.24 -5.20 -7.08
N TRP A 46 -12.50 -4.37 -6.35
CA TRP A 46 -11.07 -4.55 -6.12
C TRP A 46 -10.78 -5.78 -5.23
N THR A 47 -11.58 -6.01 -4.18
CA THR A 47 -11.40 -7.19 -3.32
C THR A 47 -11.71 -8.49 -4.06
N ASN A 48 -12.67 -8.46 -5.00
CA ASN A 48 -13.05 -9.65 -5.78
C ASN A 48 -11.95 -10.07 -6.77
N ARG A 49 -11.32 -9.12 -7.48
CA ARG A 49 -10.24 -9.40 -8.45
C ARG A 49 -8.98 -10.00 -7.81
N ARG A 50 -8.76 -9.73 -6.52
CA ARG A 50 -7.60 -10.24 -5.76
C ARG A 50 -7.66 -11.74 -5.45
N ARG A 51 -8.86 -12.34 -5.37
CA ARG A 51 -8.99 -13.78 -5.08
C ARG A 51 -8.41 -14.67 -6.20
N ASP A 52 -8.29 -14.12 -7.40
CA ASP A 52 -7.88 -14.85 -8.60
C ASP A 52 -6.34 -14.89 -8.80
N VAL A 53 -5.58 -14.17 -7.96
CA VAL A 53 -4.11 -14.11 -8.03
C VAL A 53 -3.51 -14.90 -6.86
N SER A 54 -3.63 -16.22 -6.90
CA SER A 54 -3.06 -17.15 -5.91
C SER A 54 -1.76 -17.83 -6.39
N GLY A 55 -0.92 -17.10 -7.15
CA GLY A 55 0.38 -17.59 -7.64
C GLY A 55 1.53 -17.15 -6.73
N THR A 56 2.31 -18.10 -6.22
CA THR A 56 3.39 -17.93 -5.23
C THR A 56 4.68 -17.31 -5.78
N SER A 57 4.66 -16.66 -6.94
CA SER A 57 5.82 -15.92 -7.44
C SER A 57 5.74 -14.47 -6.98
N LYS A 58 6.85 -13.91 -6.46
CA LYS A 58 6.97 -12.47 -6.23
C LYS A 58 6.49 -11.76 -7.50
N PRO A 59 5.38 -11.01 -7.49
CA PRO A 59 4.89 -10.38 -8.70
C PRO A 59 5.92 -9.32 -9.10
N LYS A 60 6.73 -9.63 -10.11
CA LYS A 60 7.61 -8.66 -10.75
C LYS A 60 6.70 -7.84 -11.68
N PRO A 61 6.50 -6.53 -11.42
CA PRO A 61 5.76 -5.71 -12.37
C PRO A 61 6.50 -5.77 -13.71
N THR A 62 5.84 -6.27 -14.74
CA THR A 62 6.35 -6.22 -16.10
C THR A 62 6.35 -4.76 -16.54
N SER A 63 7.52 -4.23 -16.88
CA SER A 63 7.67 -2.91 -17.50
C SER A 63 6.86 -2.88 -18.79
N SER A 64 5.88 -1.97 -18.88
CA SER A 64 5.30 -1.52 -20.15
C SER A 64 6.28 -0.62 -20.88
#